data_AF-A0A1W9WQH3-F1
#
_entry.id   AF-A0A1W9WQH3-F1
#
_cell.length_a   1.000
_cell.length_b   1.000
_cell.length_c   1.000
_cell.angle_alpha   90.00
_cell.angle_beta   90.00
_cell.angle_gamma   90.00
#
_symmetry.space_group_name_H-M   'P 1'
#
loop_
_entity.id
_entity.type
_entity.pdbx_description
1 polymer ?
#
loop_
_entity_poly.entity_id
_entity_poly.type
_entity_poly.pdbx_seq_one_letter_code
_entity_poly.pdbx_strand_id
1 'polypeptide(L)'
;MKSNYLHFLIWALILIAGVVGYQYYRHNYTPVSLPGLPEPKPNERRPDFSLVDITGQMRHNAQWDGKVVVVNFWGTWCRACLK
;
A
#
# COMPACT_ATOMS: atom_id res chain seq x y z
N MET A 1 -15.04 -43.72 -13.21
CA MET A 1 -15.00 -42.51 -14.08
C MET A 1 -15.79 -41.30 -13.55
N LYS A 2 -16.95 -41.44 -12.86
CA LYS A 2 -17.72 -40.29 -12.32
C LYS A 2 -17.07 -39.55 -11.12
N SER A 3 -16.31 -40.25 -10.27
CA SER A 3 -15.75 -39.66 -9.04
C SER A 3 -14.72 -38.55 -9.30
N ASN A 4 -13.79 -38.76 -10.23
CA ASN A 4 -12.74 -37.78 -10.53
C ASN A 4 -13.33 -36.50 -11.14
N TYR A 5 -14.34 -36.61 -12.00
CA TYR A 5 -15.02 -35.47 -12.61
C TYR A 5 -15.77 -34.62 -11.56
N LEU A 6 -16.34 -35.26 -10.54
CA LEU A 6 -16.97 -34.55 -9.42
C LEU A 6 -15.95 -33.72 -8.63
N HIS A 7 -14.77 -34.27 -8.34
CA HIS A 7 -13.70 -33.50 -7.69
C HIS A 7 -13.20 -32.34 -8.55
N PHE A 8 -13.01 -32.55 -9.85
CA PHE A 8 -12.63 -31.46 -10.77
C PHE A 8 -13.67 -30.33 -10.82
N LEU A 9 -14.96 -30.67 -10.84
CA LEU A 9 -16.04 -29.68 -10.80
C LEU A 9 -16.07 -28.90 -9.48
N ILE A 10 -15.86 -29.58 -8.35
CA ILE A 10 -15.82 -28.92 -7.03
C ILE A 10 -14.64 -27.94 -6.96
N TRP A 11 -13.45 -28.35 -7.38
CA TRP A 11 -12.28 -27.47 -7.40
C TRP A 11 -12.47 -26.29 -8.36
N ALA A 12 -13.05 -26.52 -9.54
CA ALA A 12 -13.35 -25.45 -10.49
C ALA A 12 -14.34 -24.42 -9.90
N LEU A 13 -15.39 -24.86 -9.21
CA LEU A 13 -16.36 -23.98 -8.56
C LEU A 13 -15.73 -23.16 -7.43
N ILE A 14 -14.88 -23.77 -6.59
CA ILE A 14 -14.14 -23.07 -5.53
C ILE A 14 -13.23 -22.00 -6.13
N LEU A 15 -12.52 -22.33 -7.21
CA LEU A 15 -11.61 -21.39 -7.88
C LEU A 15 -12.38 -20.22 -8.49
N ILE A 16 -13.51 -20.48 -9.15
CA ILE A 16 -14.39 -19.45 -9.71
C ILE A 16 -14.93 -18.55 -8.60
N ALA A 17 -15.46 -19.12 -7.52
CA ALA A 17 -15.98 -18.36 -6.39
C ALA A 17 -14.89 -17.50 -5.74
N GLY A 18 -13.67 -18.03 -5.60
CA GLY A 18 -12.50 -17.29 -5.11
C GLY A 18 -12.13 -16.11 -6.00
N VAL A 19 -12.08 -16.31 -7.33
CA VAL A 19 -11.75 -15.22 -8.27
C VAL A 19 -12.84 -14.16 -8.27
N VAL A 20 -14.12 -14.54 -8.33
CA VAL A 20 -15.25 -13.61 -8.32
C VAL A 20 -15.30 -12.83 -7.01
N GLY A 21 -15.14 -13.50 -5.88
CA GLY A 21 -15.06 -12.86 -4.57
C GLY A 21 -13.89 -11.87 -4.48
N TYR A 22 -12.70 -12.24 -4.99
CA TYR A 22 -11.55 -11.35 -5.00
C TYR A 22 -11.72 -10.14 -5.95
N GLN A 23 -12.41 -10.31 -7.08
CA GLN A 23 -12.81 -9.21 -7.98
C GLN A 23 -13.83 -8.27 -7.32
N TYR A 24 -14.81 -8.83 -6.61
CA TYR A 24 -15.80 -8.04 -5.89
C TYR A 24 -15.15 -7.25 -4.75
N TYR A 25 -14.27 -7.89 -3.97
CA TYR A 25 -13.54 -7.25 -2.87
C TYR A 25 -12.69 -6.07 -3.35
N ARG A 26 -11.90 -6.25 -4.42
CA ARG A 26 -11.05 -5.16 -4.95
C ARG A 26 -11.86 -4.01 -5.52
N HIS A 27 -13.04 -4.28 -6.09
CA HIS A 27 -13.86 -3.22 -6.68
C HIS A 27 -14.52 -2.33 -5.62
N ASN A 28 -14.89 -2.91 -4.47
CA ASN A 28 -15.49 -2.18 -3.35
C ASN A 28 -14.45 -1.64 -2.35
N TYR A 29 -13.16 -1.81 -2.63
CA TYR A 29 -12.10 -1.26 -1.78
C TYR A 29 -12.00 0.25 -2.01
N THR A 30 -12.61 1.04 -1.12
CA THR A 30 -12.42 2.48 -1.09
C THR A 30 -11.13 2.81 -0.32
N PRO A 31 -10.12 3.41 -0.95
CA PRO A 31 -8.98 3.93 -0.22
C PRO A 31 -9.46 5.04 0.73
N VAL A 32 -8.81 5.19 1.88
CA VAL A 32 -9.09 6.29 2.81
C VAL A 32 -8.67 7.59 2.13
N SER A 33 -9.64 8.34 1.62
CA SER A 33 -9.45 9.68 1.08
C SER A 33 -9.60 10.71 2.20
N LEU A 34 -8.50 11.39 2.56
CA LEU A 34 -8.51 12.49 3.50
C LEU A 34 -9.03 13.77 2.80
N PRO A 35 -10.12 14.41 3.29
CA PRO A 35 -10.64 15.62 2.67
C PRO A 35 -9.57 16.72 2.56
N GLY A 36 -9.40 17.28 1.37
CA GLY A 36 -8.44 18.36 1.11
C GLY A 36 -7.01 17.94 0.80
N LEU A 37 -6.71 16.63 0.77
CA LEU A 37 -5.43 16.13 0.28
C LEU A 37 -5.55 15.57 -1.15
N PRO A 38 -4.64 15.91 -2.07
CA PRO A 38 -4.63 15.34 -3.40
C PRO A 38 -4.36 13.83 -3.33
N GLU A 39 -5.07 13.06 -4.16
CA GLU A 39 -4.82 11.63 -4.28
C GLU A 39 -3.43 11.39 -4.89
N PRO A 40 -2.63 10.45 -4.33
CA PRO A 40 -1.35 10.08 -4.92
C PRO A 40 -1.57 9.53 -6.33
N LYS A 41 -0.95 10.16 -7.34
CA LYS A 41 -1.02 9.62 -8.70
C LYS A 41 0.01 8.51 -8.87
N PRO A 42 -0.35 7.39 -9.52
CA PRO A 42 0.62 6.37 -9.88
C PRO A 42 1.77 6.99 -10.70
N ASN A 43 3.01 6.60 -10.40
CA ASN A 43 4.23 7.05 -11.08
C ASN A 43 4.55 8.56 -10.93
N GLU A 44 3.92 9.26 -9.99
CA GLU A 44 4.32 10.62 -9.65
C GLU A 44 5.63 10.63 -8.86
N ARG A 45 6.54 11.55 -9.21
CA ARG A 45 7.78 11.75 -8.44
C ARG A 45 7.40 12.19 -7.04
N ARG A 46 8.04 11.60 -6.02
CA ARG A 46 7.85 12.03 -4.63
C ARG A 46 8.07 13.56 -4.50
N PRO A 47 7.38 14.25 -3.59
CA PRO A 47 7.64 15.67 -3.34
C PRO A 47 9.08 15.93 -2.90
N ASP A 48 9.66 17.04 -3.35
CA ASP A 48 10.94 17.54 -2.83
C ASP A 48 10.72 18.16 -1.44
N PHE A 49 11.61 17.87 -0.50
CA PHE A 49 11.56 18.45 0.84
C PHE A 49 12.96 18.60 1.44
N SER A 50 13.07 19.55 2.35
CA SER A 50 14.27 19.80 3.15
C SER A 50 13.93 19.95 4.62
N LEU A 51 14.69 19.27 5.47
CA LEU A 51 14.47 19.27 6.92
C LEU A 51 15.81 19.39 7.65
N VAL A 52 15.79 20.02 8.81
CA VAL A 52 16.93 20.05 9.74
C VAL A 52 17.03 18.70 10.43
N ASP A 53 18.21 18.10 10.42
CA ASP A 53 18.46 16.88 11.19
C ASP A 53 18.78 17.15 12.67
N ILE A 54 18.94 16.09 13.46
CA ILE A 54 19.22 16.19 14.90
C ILE A 54 20.56 16.86 15.23
N THR A 55 21.45 17.01 14.24
CA THR A 55 22.74 17.71 14.38
C THR A 55 22.65 19.17 13.95
N GLY A 56 21.47 19.64 13.53
CA GLY A 56 21.26 20.98 13.02
C GLY A 56 21.59 21.15 11.54
N GLN A 57 21.94 20.08 10.82
CA GLN A 57 22.28 20.17 9.40
C GLN A 57 21.03 20.10 8.54
N MET A 58 20.91 21.00 7.57
CA MET A 58 19.87 20.93 6.53
C MET A 58 20.11 19.71 5.63
N ARG A 59 19.11 18.85 5.52
CA ARG A 59 19.11 17.67 4.63
C ARG A 59 18.07 17.86 3.55
N HIS A 60 18.48 17.68 2.30
CA HIS A 60 17.57 17.67 1.15
C HIS A 60 17.29 16.22 0.74
N ASN A 61 16.04 15.86 0.48
CA ASN A 61 15.69 14.47 0.19
C ASN A 61 16.32 13.90 -1.10
N ALA A 62 16.63 14.75 -2.10
CA ALA A 62 17.37 14.40 -3.31
C ALA A 62 18.73 13.73 -3.07
N GLN A 63 19.35 13.91 -1.89
CA GLN A 63 20.61 13.24 -1.56
C GLN A 63 20.50 11.70 -1.50
N TRP A 64 19.26 11.18 -1.47
CA TRP A 64 18.97 9.74 -1.51
C TRP A 64 18.36 9.28 -2.83
N ASP A 65 18.39 10.09 -3.87
CA ASP A 65 17.94 9.66 -5.20
C ASP A 65 18.71 8.42 -5.69
N GLY A 66 17.99 7.53 -6.40
CA GLY A 66 18.53 6.25 -6.85
C GLY A 66 18.61 5.16 -5.78
N LYS A 67 18.20 5.44 -4.54
CA LYS A 67 18.11 4.45 -3.45
C LYS A 67 16.67 4.14 -3.11
N VAL A 68 16.42 2.92 -2.60
CA VAL A 68 15.15 2.60 -1.94
C VAL A 68 15.14 3.33 -0.60
N VAL A 69 14.13 4.17 -0.39
CA VAL A 69 14.00 5.01 0.81
C VAL A 69 12.65 4.73 1.49
N VAL A 70 12.69 4.50 2.80
CA VAL A 70 11.49 4.44 3.65
C VAL A 70 11.38 5.76 4.39
N VAL A 71 10.29 6.50 4.14
CA VAL A 71 9.98 7.75 4.85
C VAL A 71 9.00 7.43 5.97
N ASN A 72 9.42 7.65 7.21
CA ASN A 72 8.60 7.39 8.40
C ASN A 72 8.17 8.71 9.06
N PHE A 73 6.87 8.90 9.27
CA PHE A 73 6.30 10.04 9.98
C PHE A 73 5.91 9.60 11.40
N TRP A 74 6.53 10.20 12.42
CA TRP A 74 6.29 9.85 13.82
C TRP A 74 6.43 11.07 14.72
N GLY A 75 6.01 10.92 15.99
CA GLY A 75 6.23 11.90 17.04
C GLY A 75 6.30 11.23 18.40
N THR A 76 6.97 11.85 19.38
CA THR A 76 7.15 11.30 20.73
C THR A 76 5.84 11.08 21.49
N TRP A 77 4.80 11.81 21.11
CA TRP A 77 3.44 11.72 21.65
C TRP A 77 2.55 10.72 20.89
N CYS A 78 3.02 10.18 19.76
CA CYS A 78 2.24 9.24 18.95
C CYS A 78 2.20 7.85 19.59
N ARG A 79 1.13 7.55 20.33
CA ARG A 79 0.97 6.24 20.99
C ARG A 79 0.97 5.06 20.03
N ALA A 80 0.40 5.23 18.83
CA ALA A 80 0.38 4.21 17.79
C ALA A 80 1.76 3.97 17.15
N CYS A 81 2.71 4.89 17.30
CA CYS A 81 4.03 4.79 16.68
C CYS A 81 5.06 4.04 17.55
N LEU A 82 4.70 3.66 18.78
CA LEU A 82 5.62 3.07 19.75
C LEU A 82 5.79 1.55 19.60
N LYS A 83 4.89 0.86 18.88
CA LYS A 83 4.88 -0.60 18.71
C LYS A 83 4.34 -1.01 17.35
#